data_AF-A0A2X1PK82-F1
#
_entry.id   AF-A0A2X1PK82-F1
#
_cell.length_a   1.000
_cell.length_b   1.000
_cell.length_c   1.000
_cell.angle_alpha   90.00
_cell.angle_beta   90.00
_cell.angle_gamma   90.00
#
_symmetry.space_group_name_H-M   'P 1'
#
loop_
_entity.id
_entity.type
_entity.pdbx_description
1 polymer ?
#
loop_
_entity_poly.entity_id
_entity_poly.type
_entity_poly.pdbx_seq_one_letter_code
_entity_poly.pdbx_strand_id
1 'polypeptide(L)' 'MQGSVTEFLKPRLVDIEQISSTHAKVILEPLERGFGHTLG' A
#
# COMPACT_ATOMS: atom_id res chain seq x y z
N MET A 1 27.02 -0.04 -14.51
CA MET A 1 25.58 0.23 -14.61
C MET A 1 25.23 1.19 -13.49
N GLN A 2 24.98 2.46 -13.85
CA GLN A 2 24.57 3.54 -12.94
C GLN A 2 23.38 3.11 -12.07
N GLY A 3 23.43 3.48 -10.78
CA GLY A 3 22.45 3.13 -9.75
C GLY A 3 21.02 3.49 -10.14
N SER A 4 20.18 2.45 -10.16
CA SER A 4 18.73 2.57 -10.15
C SER A 4 18.30 3.01 -8.75
N VAL A 5 18.35 4.32 -8.47
CA VAL A 5 17.47 4.88 -7.45
C VAL A 5 16.09 4.93 -8.10
N THR A 6 15.42 3.78 -8.17
CA THR A 6 13.98 3.74 -8.40
C THR A 6 13.38 4.34 -7.14
N GLU A 7 12.89 5.57 -7.24
CA GLU A 7 12.10 6.17 -6.17
C GLU A 7 10.94 5.23 -5.87
N PHE A 8 10.95 4.62 -4.68
CA PHE A 8 9.93 3.67 -4.28
C PHE A 8 8.56 4.34 -4.34
N LEU A 9 7.59 3.63 -4.90
CA LEU A 9 6.20 4.04 -4.83
C LEU A 9 5.76 4.13 -3.36
N LYS A 10 5.40 5.33 -2.91
CA LYS A 10 4.89 5.55 -1.56
C LYS A 10 3.43 5.09 -1.50
N PRO A 11 3.08 4.15 -0.60
CA PRO A 11 1.69 3.77 -0.42
C PRO A 11 0.88 4.95 0.07
N ARG A 12 -0.32 5.11 -0.49
CA ARG A 12 -1.34 6.03 -0.01
C ARG A 12 -2.62 5.26 0.22
N LEU A 13 -3.45 5.76 1.13
CA LEU A 13 -4.78 5.22 1.35
C LEU A 13 -5.64 5.60 0.16
N VAL A 14 -6.15 4.58 -0.54
CA VAL A 14 -6.98 4.76 -1.73
C VAL A 14 -8.44 4.55 -1.40
N ASP A 15 -8.74 3.52 -0.60
CA ASP A 15 -10.12 3.17 -0.31
C ASP A 15 -10.29 2.63 1.11
N ILE A 16 -11.47 2.91 1.68
CA ILE A 16 -11.93 2.38 2.96
C ILE A 16 -13.37 1.90 2.77
N GLU A 17 -13.55 0.59 2.81
CA GLU A 17 -14.84 -0.07 2.78
C GLU A 17 -15.29 -0.35 4.22
N GLN A 18 -16.29 0.39 4.71
CA GLN A 18 -16.92 0.08 6.02
C GLN A 18 -17.89 -1.09 5.88
N ILE A 19 -17.59 -2.18 6.59
CA ILE A 19 -18.38 -3.41 6.61
C ILE A 19 -19.36 -3.40 7.79
N SER A 20 -18.96 -2.85 8.93
CA SER A 20 -19.82 -2.60 10.09
C SER A 20 -19.30 -1.43 10.92
N SER A 21 -20.02 -1.03 11.98
CA SER A 21 -19.58 0.04 12.88
C SER A 21 -18.23 -0.19 13.54
N THR A 22 -17.75 -1.44 13.57
CA THR A 22 -16.46 -1.83 14.17
C THR A 22 -15.56 -2.60 13.19
N HIS A 23 -15.93 -2.70 11.91
CA HIS A 23 -15.17 -3.46 10.92
C HIS A 23 -15.07 -2.69 9.60
N ALA A 24 -13.84 -2.52 9.13
CA ALA A 24 -13.57 -1.88 7.85
C ALA A 24 -12.40 -2.56 7.14
N LYS A 25 -12.44 -2.53 5.82
CA LYS A 25 -11.36 -2.98 4.95
C LYS A 25 -10.68 -1.75 4.35
N VAL A 26 -9.36 -1.70 4.42
CA VAL A 26 -8.56 -0.58 3.94
C VAL A 26 -7.69 -1.06 2.78
N ILE A 27 -7.68 -0.30 1.69
CA ILE A 27 -6.88 -0.59 0.49
C ILE A 27 -5.79 0.48 0.35
N LEU A 28 -4.53 0.03 0.34
CA LEU A 28 -3.35 0.87 0.20
C LEU A 28 -2.67 0.60 -1.15
N GLU A 29 -2.65 1.61 -2.02
CA GLU A 29 -2.05 1.53 -3.36
C GLU A 29 -1.50 2.91 -3.79
N PRO A 30 -0.48 2.99 -4.66
CA PRO A 30 0.27 1.88 -5.23
C PRO A 30 1.30 1.31 -4.25
N LEU A 31 1.55 -0.01 -4.34
CA LEU A 31 2.57 -0.71 -3.58
C LEU A 31 3.55 -1.39 -4.53
N GLU A 32 4.84 -1.32 -4.20
CA GLU A 32 5.83 -2.12 -4.89
C GLU A 32 5.71 -3.61 -4.54
N ARG A 33 6.08 -4.46 -5.50
CA ARG A 33 6.10 -5.91 -5.29
C ARG A 33 6.93 -6.22 -4.04
N GLY A 34 6.32 -6.95 -3.11
CA GLY A 34 6.95 -7.36 -1.84
C GLY A 34 6.61 -6.46 -0.65
N PHE A 35 6.29 -5.18 -0.85
CA PHE A 35 6.00 -4.25 0.25
C PHE A 35 4.69 -4.57 0.98
N GLY A 36 3.72 -5.18 0.30
CA GLY A 36 2.46 -5.61 0.92
C GLY A 36 2.67 -6.59 2.09
N HIS A 37 3.67 -7.48 2.02
CA HIS A 37 3.97 -8.42 3.10
C HIS A 37 4.76 -7.79 4.25
N THR A 38 5.46 -6.69 3.99
CA THR A 38 6.26 -5.98 5.01
C THR A 38 5.39 -5.02 5.82
N LEU A 39 4.36 -4.44 5.19
CA LEU A 39 3.47 -3.47 5.82
C LEU A 39 2.22 -4.11 6.47
N GLY A 40 1.77 -5.26 5.96
CA GLY A 40 0.64 -6.02 6.51
C GLY A 40 1.03 -6.82 7.73
#